data_AF-A0A2C8FA23-F1
#
_entry.id   AF-A0A2C8FA23-F1
#
_cell.length_a   1.000
_cell.length_b   1.000
_cell.length_c   1.000
_cell.angle_alpha   90.00
_cell.angle_beta   90.00
_cell.angle_gamma   90.00
#
_symmetry.space_group_name_H-M   'P 1'
#
loop_
_entity.id
_entity.type
_entity.pdbx_description
1 polymer ?
#
loop_
_entity_poly.entity_id
_entity_poly.type
_entity_poly.pdbx_seq_one_letter_code
_entity_poly.pdbx_strand_id
1 'polypeptide(L)'
;MMAEESEIKAIAEVTNVRRMSGGKNGSFMHVTFKKIYSITPYTPKQFVGGCTVYEQRWQTRSEDMVYFKPKRGHKVFVTITSNGGAITSYTHMNRLLETVIREEPYRLTYSKGQAKVRPADD
;
A
#
# COMPACT_ATOMS: atom_id res chain seq x y z
N MET A 1 10.00 9.23 -2.86
CA MET A 1 11.07 8.38 -3.43
C MET A 1 10.84 6.88 -3.22
N MET A 2 10.47 6.38 -2.03
CA MET A 2 10.46 4.92 -1.77
C MET A 2 9.44 4.05 -2.55
N ALA A 3 8.33 4.61 -3.04
CA ALA A 3 7.28 3.81 -3.69
C ALA A 3 7.62 3.42 -5.14
N GLU A 4 8.42 4.21 -5.85
CA GLU A 4 8.86 3.91 -7.22
C GLU A 4 9.92 2.82 -7.24
N GLU A 5 10.72 2.71 -6.18
CA GLU A 5 11.79 1.72 -6.02
C GLU A 5 11.31 0.41 -5.34
N SER A 6 10.03 0.34 -4.95
CA SER A 6 9.47 -0.83 -4.27
C SER A 6 9.53 -2.10 -5.11
N GLU A 7 10.02 -3.19 -4.53
CA GLU A 7 10.11 -4.50 -5.18
C GLU A 7 8.73 -5.09 -5.47
N ILE A 8 7.73 -4.77 -4.64
CA ILE A 8 6.35 -5.24 -4.83
C ILE A 8 5.48 -4.05 -5.22
N LYS A 9 4.85 -4.13 -6.40
CA LYS A 9 3.79 -3.23 -6.85
C LYS A 9 2.64 -4.07 -7.38
N ALA A 10 1.54 -4.14 -6.63
CA ALA A 10 0.51 -5.15 -6.89
C ALA A 10 -0.91 -4.67 -6.58
N ILE A 11 -1.87 -5.18 -7.37
CA ILE A 11 -3.26 -5.24 -6.97
C ILE A 11 -3.40 -6.45 -6.05
N ALA A 12 -3.89 -6.23 -4.84
CA ALA A 12 -4.04 -7.28 -3.85
C ALA A 12 -5.25 -7.06 -2.95
N GLU A 13 -5.72 -8.15 -2.37
CA GLU A 13 -6.74 -8.15 -1.35
C GLU A 13 -6.11 -8.34 0.03
N VAL A 14 -6.51 -7.52 1.00
CA VAL A 14 -6.08 -7.68 2.39
C VAL A 14 -6.79 -8.89 3.00
N THR A 15 -6.03 -9.92 3.36
CA THR A 15 -6.56 -11.15 3.96
C THR A 15 -6.48 -11.13 5.48
N ASN A 16 -5.48 -10.44 6.05
CA ASN A 16 -5.29 -10.33 7.48
C ASN A 16 -4.64 -8.99 7.86
N VAL A 17 -4.98 -8.46 9.03
CA VAL A 17 -4.34 -7.29 9.64
C VAL A 17 -4.05 -7.66 11.09
N ARG A 18 -2.77 -7.68 11.47
CA ARG A 18 -2.31 -8.07 12.80
C ARG A 18 -1.55 -6.91 13.44
N ARG A 19 -1.96 -6.53 14.65
CA ARG A 19 -1.20 -5.59 15.49
C ARG A 19 0.06 -6.26 16.01
N MET A 20 1.18 -5.58 15.81
CA MET A 20 2.50 -6.04 16.26
C MET A 20 2.94 -5.26 17.49
N SER A 21 2.74 -3.93 17.49
CA SER A 21 3.04 -3.06 18.62
C SER A 21 2.13 -1.84 18.64
N GLY A 22 2.09 -1.17 19.79
CA GLY A 22 1.39 0.11 19.98
C GLY A 22 2.32 1.11 20.65
N GLY A 23 2.29 2.36 20.17
CA GLY A 23 3.06 3.45 20.75
C GLY A 23 2.33 4.79 20.65
N LYS A 24 2.97 5.84 21.17
CA LYS A 24 2.47 7.22 21.16
C LYS A 24 2.18 7.73 19.75
N ASN A 25 2.99 7.33 18.78
CA ASN A 25 2.92 7.81 17.40
C ASN A 25 2.15 6.84 16.48
N GLY A 26 1.30 5.98 17.03
CA GLY A 26 0.53 5.00 16.25
C GLY A 26 0.82 3.54 16.64
N SER A 27 0.09 2.63 16.00
CA SER A 27 0.27 1.20 16.12
C SER A 27 0.96 0.65 14.89
N PHE A 28 1.95 -0.23 15.06
CA PHE A 28 2.54 -0.95 13.94
C PHE A 28 1.71 -2.20 13.62
N MET A 29 1.38 -2.34 12.34
CA MET A 29 0.54 -3.41 11.82
C MET A 29 1.30 -4.20 10.77
N HIS A 30 1.17 -5.52 10.83
CA HIS A 30 1.44 -6.41 9.70
C HIS A 30 0.16 -6.67 8.92
N VAL A 31 0.22 -6.43 7.63
CA VAL A 31 -0.89 -6.64 6.70
C VAL A 31 -0.51 -7.77 5.76
N THR A 32 -1.32 -8.84 5.74
CA THR A 32 -1.15 -9.94 4.79
C THR A 32 -2.03 -9.68 3.59
N PHE A 33 -1.45 -9.86 2.41
CA PHE A 33 -2.09 -9.62 1.12
C PHE A 33 -2.14 -10.90 0.31
N LYS A 34 -3.25 -11.09 -0.41
CA LYS A 34 -3.38 -12.07 -1.50
C LYS A 34 -3.25 -11.33 -2.83
N LYS A 35 -2.26 -11.71 -3.63
CA LYS A 35 -2.01 -11.12 -4.95
C LYS A 35 -3.17 -11.40 -5.91
N ILE A 36 -3.64 -10.36 -6.59
CA ILE A 36 -4.58 -10.44 -7.72
C ILE A 36 -3.82 -10.19 -9.03
N TYR A 37 -3.00 -9.15 -9.08
CA TYR A 37 -2.16 -8.78 -10.21
C TYR A 37 -0.90 -8.07 -9.71
N SER A 38 0.20 -8.13 -10.45
CA SER A 38 1.45 -7.45 -10.10
C SER A 38 2.09 -6.81 -11.32
N ILE A 39 2.57 -5.58 -11.16
CA ILE A 39 3.38 -4.88 -12.16
C ILE A 39 4.83 -5.37 -12.07
N THR A 40 5.35 -5.57 -10.86
CA THR A 40 6.73 -6.04 -10.66
C THR A 40 6.83 -7.57 -10.78
N PRO A 41 7.93 -8.07 -11.37
CA PRO A 41 8.18 -9.51 -11.46
C PRO A 41 8.39 -10.12 -10.07
N TYR A 42 8.29 -11.44 -9.97
CA TYR A 42 8.55 -12.22 -8.75
C TYR A 42 7.71 -11.86 -7.51
N THR A 43 6.64 -11.07 -7.63
CA THR A 43 5.70 -10.86 -6.52
C THR A 43 5.04 -12.18 -6.13
N PRO A 44 5.16 -12.67 -4.87
CA PRO A 44 4.60 -13.95 -4.46
C PRO A 44 3.06 -13.93 -4.42
N LYS A 45 2.42 -15.11 -4.40
CA LYS A 45 0.95 -15.23 -4.33
C LYS A 45 0.37 -14.62 -3.04
N GLN A 46 1.16 -14.66 -1.96
CA GLN A 46 0.88 -14.00 -0.69
C GLN A 46 2.13 -13.26 -0.23
N PHE A 47 1.96 -12.07 0.29
CA PHE A 47 3.05 -11.25 0.84
C PHE A 47 2.57 -10.45 2.05
N VAL A 48 3.53 -9.91 2.79
CA VAL A 48 3.28 -9.10 3.98
C VAL A 48 3.86 -7.71 3.79
N GLY A 49 3.15 -6.70 4.30
CA GLY A 49 3.64 -5.34 4.42
C GLY A 49 3.41 -4.79 5.82
N GLY A 50 4.39 -4.07 6.34
CA GLY A 50 4.32 -3.33 7.59
C GLY A 50 3.81 -1.90 7.37
N CYS A 51 2.91 -1.42 8.23
CA CYS A 51 2.50 -0.02 8.22
C CYS A 51 2.18 0.50 9.62
N THR A 52 2.25 1.82 9.78
CA THR A 52 1.74 2.49 10.97
C THR A 52 0.29 2.90 10.75
N VAL A 53 -0.55 2.66 11.75
CA VAL A 53 -1.95 3.07 11.78
C VAL A 53 -2.22 3.98 12.97
N TYR A 54 -3.20 4.85 12.82
CA TYR A 54 -3.67 5.74 13.89
C TYR A 54 -5.04 5.26 14.37
N GLU A 55 -5.07 4.64 15.55
CA GLU A 55 -6.26 3.91 16.06
C GLU A 55 -6.88 4.55 17.28
N GLN A 56 -6.06 5.11 18.17
CA GLN A 56 -6.51 5.53 19.50
C GLN A 56 -6.44 7.04 19.66
N ARG A 57 -7.42 7.61 20.36
CA ARG A 57 -7.56 9.07 20.50
C ARG A 57 -6.40 9.75 21.25
N TRP A 58 -5.69 9.02 22.10
CA TRP A 58 -4.53 9.54 22.84
C TRP A 58 -3.23 9.51 22.03
N GLN A 59 -3.21 8.84 20.88
CA GLN A 59 -2.04 8.84 20.00
C GLN A 59 -1.87 10.24 19.42
N THR A 60 -0.65 10.60 19.01
CA THR A 60 -0.35 11.89 18.38
C THR A 60 0.18 11.63 16.98
N ARG A 61 -0.31 12.39 16.00
CA ARG A 61 0.20 12.31 14.63
C ARG A 61 1.57 12.98 14.55
N SER A 62 2.57 12.21 14.15
CA SER A 62 3.85 12.74 13.65
C SER A 62 3.70 13.18 12.20
N GLU A 63 4.21 14.37 11.86
CA GLU A 63 4.14 14.96 10.51
C GLU A 63 4.96 14.16 9.47
N ASP A 64 6.02 13.49 9.91
CA ASP A 64 6.92 12.71 9.05
C ASP A 64 6.42 11.28 8.77
N MET A 65 5.29 10.88 9.38
CA MET A 65 4.75 9.52 9.26
C MET A 65 3.52 9.46 8.37
N VAL A 66 3.51 8.47 7.46
CA VAL A 66 2.33 8.12 6.69
C VAL A 66 1.52 7.08 7.45
N TYR A 67 0.27 7.42 7.74
CA TYR A 67 -0.67 6.53 8.43
C TYR A 67 -1.61 5.87 7.44
N PHE A 68 -1.64 4.55 7.48
CA PHE A 68 -2.53 3.75 6.65
C PHE A 68 -3.72 3.24 7.46
N LYS A 69 -4.75 2.77 6.76
CA LYS A 69 -5.96 2.17 7.38
C LYS A 69 -6.34 0.86 6.67
N PRO A 70 -5.46 -0.16 6.70
CA PRO A 70 -5.77 -1.45 6.12
C PRO A 70 -6.93 -2.11 6.87
N LYS A 71 -7.81 -2.79 6.14
CA LYS A 71 -8.84 -3.65 6.71
C LYS A 71 -8.98 -4.88 5.83
N ARG A 72 -9.32 -6.01 6.46
CA ARG A 72 -9.61 -7.26 5.74
C ARG A 72 -10.70 -7.04 4.69
N GLY A 73 -10.52 -7.63 3.51
CA GLY A 73 -11.42 -7.51 2.37
C GLY A 73 -11.18 -6.27 1.49
N HIS A 74 -10.31 -5.33 1.91
CA HIS A 74 -9.93 -4.21 1.04
C HIS A 74 -9.18 -4.72 -0.19
N LYS A 75 -9.67 -4.37 -1.38
CA LYS A 75 -8.93 -4.49 -2.64
C LYS A 75 -8.16 -3.20 -2.90
N VAL A 76 -6.85 -3.30 -3.01
CA VAL A 76 -5.96 -2.15 -3.12
C VAL A 76 -4.88 -2.35 -4.16
N PHE A 77 -4.39 -1.24 -4.68
CA PHE A 77 -3.06 -1.16 -5.25
C PHE A 77 -2.09 -0.76 -4.14
N VAL A 78 -1.11 -1.62 -3.89
CA VAL A 78 -0.14 -1.47 -2.81
C VAL A 78 1.28 -1.53 -3.37
N THR A 79 2.15 -0.70 -2.81
CA THR A 79 3.60 -0.83 -3.01
C THR A 79 4.30 -1.11 -1.69
N ILE A 80 5.23 -2.07 -1.72
CA ILE A 80 5.99 -2.53 -0.56
C ILE A 80 7.46 -2.63 -0.95
N THR A 81 8.32 -2.07 -0.10
CA THR A 81 9.78 -2.11 -0.25
C THR A 81 10.29 -3.50 -0.62
N SER A 82 9.96 -4.52 0.17
CA SER A 82 10.22 -5.95 -0.07
C SER A 82 9.20 -6.80 0.69
N ASN A 83 9.14 -8.11 0.46
CA ASN A 83 8.19 -8.96 1.21
C ASN A 83 8.52 -8.96 2.72
N GLY A 84 7.56 -8.54 3.55
CA GLY A 84 7.75 -8.32 4.98
C GLY A 84 8.27 -6.92 5.33
N GLY A 85 8.62 -6.12 4.33
CA GLY A 85 9.07 -4.73 4.47
C GLY A 85 7.93 -3.73 4.66
N ALA A 86 8.25 -2.44 4.59
CA ALA A 86 7.31 -1.35 4.77
C ALA A 86 6.40 -1.13 3.53
N ILE A 87 5.12 -0.89 3.80
CA ILE A 87 4.15 -0.37 2.83
C ILE A 87 4.48 1.10 2.58
N THR A 88 4.74 1.43 1.31
CA THR A 88 5.09 2.79 0.88
C THR A 88 3.95 3.49 0.15
N SER A 89 3.00 2.74 -0.39
CA SER A 89 1.77 3.26 -0.98
C SER A 89 0.62 2.29 -0.75
N TYR A 90 -0.57 2.82 -0.47
CA TYR A 90 -1.78 2.04 -0.27
C TYR A 90 -2.98 2.83 -0.82
N THR A 91 -3.56 2.34 -1.93
CA THR A 91 -4.65 3.04 -2.62
C THR A 91 -5.79 2.08 -2.89
N HIS A 92 -7.01 2.49 -2.54
CA HIS A 92 -8.20 1.70 -2.83
C HIS A 92 -8.42 1.56 -4.33
N MET A 93 -8.73 0.34 -4.76
CA MET A 93 -9.02 0.08 -6.17
C MET A 93 -10.30 0.78 -6.60
N ASN A 94 -10.25 1.39 -7.77
CA ASN A 94 -11.39 1.82 -8.56
C ASN A 94 -11.15 1.40 -10.02
N ARG A 95 -12.17 1.52 -10.87
CA ARG A 95 -12.09 1.05 -12.27
C ARG A 95 -10.98 1.74 -13.06
N LEU A 96 -10.88 3.07 -12.96
CA LEU A 96 -9.86 3.85 -13.67
C LEU A 96 -8.44 3.41 -13.27
N LEU A 97 -8.19 3.28 -11.97
CA LEU A 97 -6.90 2.86 -11.45
C LEU A 97 -6.56 1.44 -11.90
N GLU A 98 -7.53 0.52 -11.93
CA GLU A 98 -7.32 -0.84 -12.42
C GLU A 98 -6.92 -0.87 -13.90
N THR A 99 -7.63 -0.14 -14.76
CA THR A 99 -7.30 -0.01 -16.17
C THR A 99 -5.88 0.51 -16.34
N VAL A 100 -5.54 1.63 -15.68
CA VAL A 100 -4.21 2.23 -15.80
C VAL A 100 -3.11 1.31 -15.28
N ILE A 101 -3.32 0.59 -14.18
CA ILE A 101 -2.32 -0.36 -13.67
C ILE A 101 -2.04 -1.48 -14.67
N ARG A 102 -3.06 -1.94 -15.40
CA ARG A 102 -2.94 -3.09 -16.31
C ARG A 102 -2.44 -2.69 -17.69
N GLU A 103 -2.84 -1.54 -18.19
CA GLU A 103 -2.63 -1.13 -19.57
C GLU A 103 -1.52 -0.08 -19.70
N GLU A 104 -1.45 0.87 -18.76
CA GLU A 104 -0.56 2.04 -18.84
C GLU A 104 0.15 2.35 -17.50
N PRO A 105 0.86 1.38 -16.89
CA PRO A 105 1.40 1.54 -15.54
C PRO A 105 2.41 2.69 -15.41
N TYR A 106 3.00 3.16 -16.51
CA TYR A 106 3.91 4.32 -16.55
C TYR A 106 3.21 5.64 -16.18
N ARG A 107 1.87 5.71 -16.24
CA ARG A 107 1.07 6.88 -15.84
C ARG A 107 0.89 6.98 -14.32
N LEU A 108 1.34 5.99 -13.55
CA LEU A 108 1.24 5.99 -12.11
C LEU A 108 2.30 6.90 -11.47
N THR A 109 1.85 7.76 -10.57
CA THR A 109 2.71 8.54 -9.67
C THR A 109 2.38 8.25 -8.23
N TYR A 110 3.34 8.48 -7.34
CA TYR A 110 3.18 8.23 -5.92
C TYR A 110 3.34 9.52 -5.12
N SER A 111 2.34 9.89 -4.34
CA SER A 111 2.39 11.06 -3.46
C SER A 111 1.66 10.80 -2.16
N LYS A 112 2.25 11.20 -1.03
CA LYS A 112 1.66 11.09 0.31
C LYS A 112 1.13 9.68 0.65
N GLY A 113 1.83 8.63 0.21
CA GLY A 113 1.43 7.23 0.45
C GLY A 113 0.30 6.71 -0.44
N GLN A 114 0.00 7.40 -1.55
CA GLN A 114 -1.04 6.99 -2.48
C GLN A 114 -0.51 7.00 -3.92
N ALA A 115 -1.02 6.07 -4.72
CA ALA A 115 -0.88 6.04 -6.16
C ALA A 115 -1.93 6.97 -6.79
N LYS A 116 -1.49 7.78 -7.74
CA LYS A 116 -2.32 8.69 -8.54
C LYS A 116 -2.07 8.45 -10.02
N VAL A 117 -3.14 8.57 -10.79
CA VAL A 117 -3.10 8.48 -12.25
C VAL A 117 -2.81 9.88 -12.80
N ARG A 118 -1.75 10.01 -13.61
CA ARG A 118 -1.54 11.23 -14.41
C ARG A 118 -2.61 11.33 -15.50
N PRO A 119 -3.01 12.55 -15.91
CA PRO A 119 -3.79 12.73 -17.14
C PRO A 119 -3.16 11.96 -18.30
N ALA A 120 -3.98 11.52 -19.26
CA ALA A 120 -3.41 11.05 -20.53
C ALA A 120 -2.79 12.29 -21.17
N ASP A 121 -1.58 12.15 -21.73
CA ASP A 121 -1.04 13.22 -22.56
C ASP A 121 -1.95 13.31 -23.80
N ASP A 122 -2.52 14.49 -24.05
CA ASP A 122 -3.37 14.79 -25.21
C ASP A 122 -2.57 14.77 -26.52
#